data_AF-A0A9X0CSE9-F1
#
_entry.id   AF-A0A9X0CSE9-F1
#
_cell.length_a   1.000
_cell.length_b   1.000
_cell.length_c   1.000
_cell.angle_alpha   90.00
_cell.angle_beta   90.00
_cell.angle_gamma   90.00
#
_symmetry.space_group_name_H-M   'P 1'
#
loop_
_entity.id
_entity.type
_entity.pdbx_description
1 polymer ?
#
loop_
_entity_poly.entity_id
_entity_poly.type
_entity_poly.pdbx_seq_one_letter_code
_entity_poly.pdbx_strand_id
1 'polypeptide(L)'
;MEVAAIPAVEQVLKEWDIKQTDVLLEKLETDRNTRQEQEKKLREAENNRLEKELEKAEKENQAHQKELGKAHCELNKRIYEHDKCMAEGKTDKRDVTLQAVHDAEAVLELARKKAETSKETLAQVKLKLREEHKKDNESADGADLKGMKVLITDLDDVLFRDVGGKIAADGRWPLLIDSTPQSSTFLRYRDTNFINALNPKNMEPEVIRLALLGALRYGKPTVLDMMDVDMFHSATLKFDEVQKGLMASLMSKELLKDNKFLELVRPGDGDEYSKTSFLGARIERFMFIIITQQWNPPEHLMEQTYPIRVIIPSRPDV
;
A
#
# COMPACT_ATOMS: atom_id res chain seq x y z
N MET A 1 -58.30 -21.23 -26.30
CA MET A 1 -57.41 -22.10 -25.51
C MET A 1 -57.77 -21.88 -24.06
N GLU A 2 -58.75 -22.65 -23.56
CA GLU A 2 -59.11 -22.67 -22.14
C GLU A 2 -57.99 -23.35 -21.38
N VAL A 3 -57.30 -22.58 -20.54
CA VAL A 3 -56.34 -23.12 -19.58
C VAL A 3 -57.16 -23.97 -18.63
N ALA A 4 -56.95 -25.29 -18.67
CA ALA A 4 -57.56 -26.24 -17.75
C ALA A 4 -57.17 -25.84 -16.32
N ALA A 5 -58.01 -25.04 -15.68
CA ALA A 5 -57.90 -24.75 -14.26
C ALA A 5 -58.18 -26.07 -13.54
N ILE A 6 -57.12 -26.68 -13.02
CA ILE A 6 -57.21 -27.86 -12.17
C ILE A 6 -58.24 -27.51 -11.08
N PRO A 7 -59.33 -28.29 -10.88
CA PRO A 7 -60.40 -27.94 -9.93
C PRO A 7 -59.89 -27.66 -8.51
N ALA A 8 -58.79 -28.33 -8.13
CA ALA A 8 -58.07 -28.08 -6.88
C ALA A 8 -57.50 -26.66 -6.78
N VAL A 9 -57.00 -26.09 -7.87
CA VAL A 9 -56.45 -24.72 -7.92
C VAL A 9 -57.57 -23.69 -7.82
N GLU A 10 -58.72 -23.93 -8.47
CA GLU A 10 -59.87 -23.03 -8.39
C GLU A 10 -60.49 -23.00 -6.97
N GLN A 11 -60.50 -24.14 -6.29
CA GLN A 11 -60.95 -24.24 -4.90
C GLN A 11 -60.00 -23.52 -3.94
N VAL A 12 -58.69 -23.69 -4.11
CA VAL A 12 -57.67 -22.95 -3.35
C VAL A 12 -57.80 -21.44 -3.54
N LEU A 13 -58.08 -20.96 -4.76
CA LEU A 13 -58.27 -19.54 -5.04
C LEU A 13 -59.57 -18.97 -4.46
N LYS A 14 -60.64 -19.77 -4.35
CA LYS A 14 -61.90 -19.37 -3.69
C LYS A 14 -61.78 -19.34 -2.16
N GLU A 15 -60.96 -20.20 -1.60
CA GLU A 15 -60.67 -20.27 -0.15
C GLU A 15 -59.48 -19.37 0.26
N TRP A 16 -58.81 -18.72 -0.69
CA TRP A 16 -57.65 -17.85 -0.44
C TRP A 16 -58.05 -16.58 0.32
N ASP A 17 -57.65 -16.49 1.59
CA ASP A 17 -57.84 -15.30 2.40
C ASP A 17 -56.67 -14.31 2.22
N ILE A 18 -56.92 -13.26 1.44
CA ILE A 18 -55.96 -12.19 1.18
C ILE A 18 -55.53 -11.51 2.48
N LYS A 19 -56.42 -11.38 3.48
CA LYS A 19 -56.10 -10.73 4.75
C LYS A 19 -55.07 -11.51 5.56
N GLN A 20 -55.10 -12.84 5.48
CA GLN A 20 -54.07 -13.68 6.13
C GLN A 20 -52.73 -13.56 5.43
N THR A 21 -52.74 -13.39 4.11
CA THR A 21 -51.52 -13.16 3.31
C THR A 21 -50.89 -11.81 3.66
N ASP A 22 -51.68 -10.75 3.80
CA ASP A 22 -51.21 -9.42 4.20
C ASP A 22 -50.60 -9.44 5.62
N VAL A 23 -51.23 -10.12 6.58
CA VAL A 23 -50.68 -10.29 7.94
C VAL A 23 -49.37 -11.08 7.94
N LEU A 24 -49.22 -12.07 7.07
CA LEU A 24 -47.98 -12.83 6.90
C LEU A 24 -46.88 -11.97 6.26
N LEU A 25 -47.22 -11.15 5.26
CA LEU A 25 -46.29 -10.21 4.63
C LEU A 25 -45.82 -9.15 5.64
N GLU A 26 -46.73 -8.57 6.42
CA GLU A 26 -46.38 -7.60 7.47
C GLU A 26 -45.47 -8.22 8.53
N LYS A 27 -45.76 -9.45 8.97
CA LYS A 27 -44.86 -10.21 9.87
C LYS A 27 -43.48 -10.43 9.26
N LEU A 28 -43.41 -10.87 8.00
CA LEU A 28 -42.14 -11.10 7.31
C LEU A 28 -41.35 -9.80 7.15
N GLU A 29 -42.01 -8.67 6.86
CA GLU A 29 -41.37 -7.36 6.78
C GLU A 29 -40.86 -6.90 8.15
N THR A 30 -41.65 -7.04 9.21
CA THR A 30 -41.21 -6.71 10.58
C THR A 30 -40.03 -7.58 11.04
N ASP A 31 -40.05 -8.88 10.75
CA ASP A 31 -38.94 -9.79 11.04
C ASP A 31 -37.69 -9.42 10.23
N ARG A 32 -37.86 -9.09 8.94
CA ARG A 32 -36.75 -8.65 8.08
C ARG A 32 -36.13 -7.35 8.59
N ASN A 33 -36.95 -6.37 8.95
CA ASN A 33 -36.49 -5.10 9.49
C ASN A 33 -35.79 -5.28 10.85
N THR A 34 -36.33 -6.15 11.71
CA THR A 34 -35.73 -6.46 13.02
C THR A 34 -34.36 -7.13 12.85
N ARG A 35 -34.23 -8.09 11.92
CA ARG A 35 -32.94 -8.73 11.59
C ARG A 35 -31.95 -7.71 11.04
N GLN A 36 -32.37 -6.87 10.10
CA GLN A 36 -31.52 -5.81 9.54
C GLN A 36 -31.05 -4.83 10.62
N GLU A 37 -31.92 -4.43 11.54
CA GLU A 37 -31.54 -3.52 12.62
C GLU A 37 -30.62 -4.17 13.66
N GLN A 38 -30.84 -5.46 13.98
CA GLN A 38 -29.92 -6.23 14.83
C GLN A 38 -28.55 -6.39 14.19
N GLU A 39 -28.50 -6.74 12.90
CA GLU A 39 -27.24 -6.82 12.16
C GLU A 39 -26.53 -5.47 12.10
N LYS A 40 -27.26 -4.37 11.87
CA LYS A 40 -26.70 -3.02 11.88
C LYS A 40 -26.11 -2.67 13.25
N LYS A 41 -26.82 -2.97 14.34
CA LYS A 41 -26.33 -2.74 15.72
C LYS A 41 -25.08 -3.57 16.04
N LEU A 42 -25.04 -4.84 15.64
CA LEU A 42 -23.86 -5.68 15.82
C LEU A 42 -22.66 -5.12 15.05
N ARG A 43 -22.88 -4.69 13.80
CA ARG A 43 -21.86 -4.06 12.95
C ARG A 43 -21.35 -2.74 13.53
N GLU A 44 -22.24 -1.85 13.97
CA GLU A 44 -21.86 -0.60 14.63
C GLU A 44 -21.06 -0.86 15.91
N ALA A 45 -21.42 -1.88 16.70
CA ALA A 45 -20.67 -2.27 17.88
C ALA A 45 -19.27 -2.80 17.54
N GLU A 46 -19.13 -3.56 16.46
CA GLU A 46 -17.85 -4.06 15.96
C GLU A 46 -16.95 -2.94 15.43
N ASN A 47 -17.48 -2.02 14.62
CA ASN A 47 -16.74 -0.85 14.13
C ASN A 47 -16.27 0.03 15.30
N ASN A 48 -17.15 0.33 16.26
CA ASN A 48 -16.79 1.08 17.47
C ASN A 48 -15.69 0.39 18.30
N ARG A 49 -15.68 -0.95 18.31
CA ARG A 49 -14.64 -1.71 19.01
C ARG A 49 -13.31 -1.58 18.27
N LEU A 50 -13.30 -1.74 16.94
CA LEU A 50 -12.09 -1.62 16.12
C LEU A 50 -11.50 -0.20 16.15
N GLU A 51 -12.34 0.83 16.15
CA GLU A 51 -11.92 2.22 16.30
C GLU A 51 -11.22 2.46 17.66
N LYS A 52 -11.76 1.89 18.75
CA LYS A 52 -11.11 1.97 20.07
C LYS A 52 -9.79 1.20 20.11
N GLU A 53 -9.73 0.04 19.46
CA GLU A 53 -8.47 -0.72 19.32
C GLU A 53 -7.43 0.08 18.52
N LEU A 54 -7.85 0.79 17.47
CA LEU A 54 -7.01 1.68 16.67
C LEU A 54 -6.49 2.84 17.51
N GLU A 55 -7.36 3.57 18.21
CA GLU A 55 -6.96 4.71 19.04
C GLU A 55 -5.95 4.28 20.13
N LYS A 56 -6.16 3.10 20.71
CA LYS A 56 -5.22 2.53 21.68
C LYS A 56 -3.87 2.23 21.03
N ALA A 57 -3.86 1.54 19.89
CA ALA A 57 -2.64 1.19 19.17
C ALA A 57 -1.87 2.44 18.70
N GLU A 58 -2.57 3.50 18.28
CA GLU A 58 -1.97 4.78 17.90
C GLU A 58 -1.30 5.46 19.09
N LYS A 59 -1.98 5.52 20.24
CA LYS A 59 -1.40 6.09 21.47
C LYS A 59 -0.18 5.32 21.94
N GLU A 60 -0.23 3.99 21.91
CA GLU A 60 0.90 3.12 22.29
C GLU A 60 2.09 3.31 21.34
N ASN A 61 1.86 3.28 20.03
CA ASN A 61 2.91 3.54 19.04
C ASN A 61 3.50 4.94 19.23
N GLN A 62 2.67 5.97 19.41
CA GLN A 62 3.17 7.34 19.64
C GLN A 62 4.03 7.44 20.91
N ALA A 63 3.65 6.76 22.00
CA ALA A 63 4.43 6.71 23.23
C ALA A 63 5.80 6.05 23.01
N HIS A 64 5.85 4.92 22.29
CA HIS A 64 7.10 4.23 21.99
C HIS A 64 7.99 4.99 20.99
N GLN A 65 7.41 5.66 19.98
CA GLN A 65 8.18 6.55 19.10
C GLN A 65 8.81 7.71 19.88
N LYS A 66 8.11 8.26 20.87
CA LYS A 66 8.65 9.29 21.77
C LYS A 66 9.76 8.75 22.68
N GLU A 67 9.62 7.52 23.19
CA GLU A 67 10.65 6.81 23.97
C GLU A 67 11.92 6.60 23.11
N LEU A 68 11.75 6.12 21.87
CA LEU A 68 12.83 5.95 20.90
C LEU A 68 13.55 7.26 20.58
N GLY A 69 12.80 8.34 20.34
CA GLY A 69 13.38 9.67 20.10
C GLY A 69 14.21 10.17 21.29
N LYS A 70 13.74 9.95 22.52
CA LYS A 70 14.52 10.27 23.73
C LYS A 70 15.81 9.45 23.83
N ALA A 71 15.74 8.15 23.54
CA ALA A 71 16.91 7.28 23.57
C ALA A 71 17.97 7.71 22.53
N HIS A 72 17.56 8.13 21.34
CA HIS A 72 18.48 8.69 20.34
C HIS A 72 19.16 9.96 20.82
N CYS A 73 18.42 10.90 21.41
CA CYS A 73 18.99 12.13 21.97
C CYS A 73 19.98 11.84 23.09
N GLU A 74 19.67 10.89 23.97
CA GLU A 74 20.55 10.50 25.07
C GLU A 74 21.83 9.83 24.55
N LEU A 75 21.74 8.91 23.58
CA LEU A 75 22.93 8.31 22.97
C LEU A 75 23.86 9.37 22.36
N ASN A 76 23.30 10.30 21.58
CA ASN A 76 24.08 11.39 20.98
C ASN A 76 24.77 12.26 22.05
N LYS A 77 24.08 12.51 23.18
CA LYS A 77 24.67 13.21 24.32
C LYS A 77 25.84 12.43 24.93
N ARG A 78 25.72 11.11 25.11
CA ARG A 78 26.79 10.26 25.66
C ARG A 78 28.00 10.17 24.74
N ILE A 79 27.77 10.05 23.43
CA ILE A 79 28.84 10.09 22.43
C ILE A 79 29.59 11.42 22.53
N TYR A 80 28.87 12.54 22.56
CA TYR A 80 29.49 13.85 22.70
C TYR A 80 30.28 14.02 24.01
N GLU A 81 29.75 13.55 25.14
CA GLU A 81 30.45 13.55 26.44
C GLU A 81 31.74 12.73 26.39
N HIS A 82 31.69 11.54 25.78
CA HIS A 82 32.85 10.68 25.58
C HIS A 82 33.90 11.36 24.70
N ASP A 83 33.50 11.85 23.51
CA ASP A 83 34.41 12.48 22.56
C ASP A 83 35.08 13.73 23.13
N LYS A 84 34.32 14.54 23.88
CA LYS A 84 34.87 15.69 24.62
C LYS A 84 35.90 15.26 25.67
N CYS A 85 35.62 14.20 26.44
CA CYS A 85 36.58 13.69 27.43
C CYS A 85 37.86 13.18 26.77
N MET A 86 37.75 12.53 25.61
CA MET A 86 38.89 12.06 24.83
C MET A 86 39.71 13.22 24.24
N ALA A 87 39.06 14.26 23.73
CA ALA A 87 39.70 15.47 23.22
C ALA A 87 40.45 16.25 24.31
N GLU A 88 39.93 16.26 25.54
CA GLU A 88 40.55 16.89 26.71
C GLU A 88 41.66 16.04 27.35
N GLY A 89 41.96 14.84 26.81
CA GLY A 89 43.03 13.96 27.31
C GLY A 89 42.73 13.27 28.65
N LYS A 90 41.46 13.21 29.06
CA LYS A 90 41.03 12.63 30.35
C LYS A 90 40.92 11.09 30.27
N THR A 91 42.08 10.43 30.18
CA THR A 91 42.19 8.98 30.03
C THR A 91 41.66 8.18 31.21
N ASP A 92 41.61 8.79 32.40
CA ASP A 92 41.05 8.21 33.64
C ASP A 92 39.53 7.97 33.57
N LYS A 93 38.82 8.70 32.70
CA LYS A 93 37.35 8.62 32.58
C LYS A 93 36.87 7.85 31.36
N ARG A 94 37.80 7.42 30.50
CA ARG A 94 37.50 6.75 29.22
C ARG A 94 36.58 5.55 29.40
N ASP A 95 36.91 4.64 30.30
CA ASP A 95 36.15 3.40 30.45
C ASP A 95 34.73 3.66 30.97
N VAL A 96 34.58 4.67 31.83
CA VAL A 96 33.28 5.07 32.39
C VAL A 96 32.41 5.75 31.34
N THR A 97 32.97 6.67 30.54
CA THR A 97 32.21 7.35 29.49
C THR A 97 31.88 6.41 28.32
N LEU A 98 32.77 5.48 28.00
CA LEU A 98 32.53 4.44 27.00
C LEU A 98 31.44 3.46 27.46
N GLN A 99 31.46 3.03 28.72
CA GLN A 99 30.40 2.20 29.26
C GLN A 99 29.04 2.92 29.21
N ALA A 100 29.01 4.23 29.51
CA ALA A 100 27.78 5.01 29.41
C ALA A 100 27.23 5.11 27.97
N VAL A 101 28.09 5.09 26.96
CA VAL A 101 27.68 4.98 25.55
C VAL A 101 27.06 3.61 25.30
N HIS A 102 27.72 2.52 25.70
CA HIS A 102 27.21 1.17 25.51
C HIS A 102 25.87 0.92 26.22
N ASP A 103 25.70 1.45 27.44
CA ASP A 103 24.44 1.37 28.16
C ASP A 103 23.33 2.12 27.41
N ALA A 104 23.63 3.31 26.86
CA ALA A 104 22.70 4.08 26.05
C ALA A 104 22.36 3.39 24.71
N GLU A 105 23.32 2.71 24.07
CA GLU A 105 23.11 1.88 22.89
C GLU A 105 22.14 0.72 23.19
N ALA A 106 22.33 0.04 24.32
CA ALA A 106 21.44 -1.05 24.74
C ALA A 106 20.00 -0.56 25.00
N VAL A 107 19.84 0.60 25.63
CA VAL A 107 18.53 1.23 25.84
C VAL A 107 17.89 1.62 24.51
N LEU A 108 18.68 2.20 23.58
CA LEU A 108 18.20 2.55 22.24
C LEU A 108 17.70 1.32 21.48
N GLU A 109 18.44 0.21 21.56
CA GLU A 109 18.07 -1.02 20.87
C GLU A 109 16.78 -1.64 21.45
N LEU A 110 16.60 -1.60 22.77
CA LEU A 110 15.34 -2.02 23.39
C LEU A 110 14.17 -1.12 22.96
N ALA A 111 14.37 0.20 22.96
CA ALA A 111 13.36 1.16 22.53
C ALA A 111 12.99 0.98 21.05
N ARG A 112 13.97 0.68 20.19
CA ARG A 112 13.78 0.37 18.77
C ARG A 112 12.88 -0.85 18.58
N LYS A 113 13.16 -1.94 19.30
CA LYS A 113 12.33 -3.16 19.23
C LYS A 113 10.88 -2.90 19.63
N LYS A 114 10.65 -2.20 20.75
CA LYS A 114 9.30 -1.82 21.19
C LYS A 114 8.57 -0.93 20.18
N ALA A 115 9.28 0.03 19.59
CA ALA A 115 8.73 0.92 18.58
C ALA A 115 8.36 0.17 17.30
N GLU A 116 9.17 -0.81 16.86
CA GLU A 116 8.83 -1.63 15.70
C GLU A 116 7.62 -2.53 15.97
N THR A 117 7.58 -3.24 17.12
CA THR A 117 6.44 -4.10 17.47
C THR A 117 5.13 -3.31 17.59
N SER A 118 5.15 -2.10 18.17
CA SER A 118 3.96 -1.27 18.26
C SER A 118 3.53 -0.70 16.91
N LYS A 119 4.48 -0.37 16.02
CA LYS A 119 4.21 0.01 14.62
C LYS A 119 3.60 -1.14 13.80
N GLU A 120 4.09 -2.36 13.96
CA GLU A 120 3.50 -3.57 13.34
C GLU A 120 2.07 -3.81 13.84
N THR A 121 1.85 -3.71 15.15
CA THR A 121 0.53 -3.86 15.76
C THR A 121 -0.46 -2.83 15.20
N LEU A 122 -0.06 -1.56 15.14
CA LEU A 122 -0.87 -0.50 14.55
C LEU A 122 -1.21 -0.78 13.09
N ALA A 123 -0.24 -1.20 12.28
CA ALA A 123 -0.46 -1.52 10.88
C ALA A 123 -1.45 -2.69 10.69
N GLN A 124 -1.41 -3.70 11.57
CA GLN A 124 -2.36 -4.82 11.57
C GLN A 124 -3.78 -4.39 11.96
N VAL A 125 -3.94 -3.51 12.96
CA VAL A 125 -5.26 -2.98 13.33
C VAL A 125 -5.85 -2.14 12.19
N LYS A 126 -5.04 -1.29 11.55
CA LYS A 126 -5.45 -0.54 10.35
C LYS A 126 -5.86 -1.46 9.20
N LEU A 127 -5.14 -2.57 8.99
CA LEU A 127 -5.51 -3.58 8.00
C LEU A 127 -6.90 -4.17 8.28
N LYS A 128 -7.18 -4.60 9.52
CA LYS A 128 -8.50 -5.15 9.90
C LYS A 128 -9.62 -4.16 9.64
N LEU A 129 -9.42 -2.89 10.01
CA LEU A 129 -10.41 -1.84 9.79
C LEU A 129 -10.69 -1.61 8.30
N ARG A 130 -9.65 -1.69 7.45
CA ARG A 130 -9.83 -1.65 5.98
C ARG A 130 -10.59 -2.86 5.44
N GLU A 131 -10.35 -4.05 5.98
CA GLU A 131 -11.03 -5.28 5.56
C GLU A 131 -12.52 -5.26 5.94
N GLU A 132 -12.88 -4.76 7.12
CA GLU A 132 -14.29 -4.59 7.49
C GLU A 132 -14.99 -3.52 6.64
N HIS A 133 -14.39 -2.35 6.43
CA HIS A 133 -14.96 -1.33 5.53
C HIS A 133 -15.09 -1.79 4.07
N LYS A 134 -14.26 -2.75 3.63
CA LYS A 134 -14.40 -3.34 2.29
C LYS A 134 -15.66 -4.19 2.19
N LYS A 135 -15.96 -5.02 3.20
CA LYS A 135 -17.22 -5.79 3.25
C LYS A 135 -18.45 -4.87 3.25
N ASP A 136 -18.34 -3.72 3.91
CA ASP A 136 -19.41 -2.72 3.95
C ASP A 136 -19.65 -2.06 2.57
N ASN A 137 -18.59 -1.66 1.86
CA ASN A 137 -18.71 -1.00 0.55
C ASN A 137 -19.21 -1.95 -0.56
N GLU A 138 -18.89 -3.24 -0.51
CA GLU A 138 -19.44 -4.25 -1.44
C GLU A 138 -20.97 -4.40 -1.31
N SER A 139 -21.56 -3.88 -0.22
CA SER A 139 -22.98 -4.01 0.10
C SER A 139 -23.82 -2.73 -0.18
N ALA A 140 -23.19 -1.57 -0.41
CA ALA A 140 -23.88 -0.28 -0.24
C ALA A 140 -23.85 0.70 -1.43
N ASP A 141 -22.92 0.61 -2.40
CA ASP A 141 -22.74 1.68 -3.39
C ASP A 141 -22.79 1.19 -4.85
N GLY A 142 -23.73 1.73 -5.63
CA GLY A 142 -23.94 1.45 -7.06
C GLY A 142 -22.91 2.10 -8.01
N ALA A 143 -21.78 2.57 -7.48
CA ALA A 143 -20.65 3.07 -8.25
C ALA A 143 -19.39 2.26 -7.88
N ASP A 144 -19.34 1.03 -8.40
CA ASP A 144 -18.33 0.01 -8.13
C ASP A 144 -16.97 0.37 -8.75
N LEU A 145 -16.30 1.35 -8.17
CA LEU A 145 -14.96 1.78 -8.60
C LEU A 145 -13.93 0.71 -8.19
N LYS A 146 -13.52 -0.12 -9.15
CA LYS A 146 -12.45 -1.12 -9.00
C LYS A 146 -11.20 -0.48 -8.34
N GLY A 147 -10.68 -1.12 -7.29
CA GLY A 147 -9.42 -0.74 -6.62
C GLY A 147 -9.51 -0.60 -5.10
N MET A 148 -8.40 -0.90 -4.41
CA MET A 148 -8.31 -0.79 -2.95
C MET A 148 -8.22 0.69 -2.55
N LYS A 149 -9.17 1.18 -1.74
CA LYS A 149 -9.12 2.53 -1.18
C LYS A 149 -8.10 2.58 -0.03
N VAL A 150 -7.16 3.51 -0.09
CA VAL A 150 -6.06 3.66 0.88
C VAL A 150 -5.85 5.12 1.21
N LEU A 151 -5.77 5.47 2.49
CA LEU A 151 -5.40 6.82 2.91
C LEU A 151 -3.94 7.10 2.56
N ILE A 152 -3.62 8.33 2.14
CA ILE A 152 -2.22 8.71 1.83
C ILE A 152 -1.26 8.44 2.99
N THR A 153 -1.72 8.58 4.24
CA THR A 153 -0.95 8.30 5.46
C THR A 153 -0.58 6.83 5.64
N ASP A 154 -1.34 5.94 5.02
CA ASP A 154 -1.16 4.48 5.09
C ASP A 154 -0.47 3.92 3.84
N LEU A 155 -0.13 4.77 2.86
CA LEU A 155 0.44 4.34 1.59
C LEU A 155 1.79 3.62 1.78
N ASP A 156 2.59 4.00 2.77
CA ASP A 156 3.84 3.30 3.10
C ASP A 156 3.61 1.83 3.52
N ASP A 157 2.62 1.62 4.39
CA ASP A 157 2.27 0.31 4.94
C ASP A 157 1.72 -0.62 3.84
N VAL A 158 0.93 -0.07 2.92
CA VAL A 158 0.35 -0.84 1.81
C VAL A 158 1.38 -1.09 0.71
N LEU A 159 2.10 -0.06 0.28
CA LEU A 159 2.92 -0.14 -0.93
C LEU A 159 4.27 -0.80 -0.68
N PHE A 160 4.99 -0.41 0.39
CA PHE A 160 6.37 -0.84 0.61
C PHE A 160 6.51 -1.96 1.63
N ARG A 161 5.66 -1.95 2.67
CA ARG A 161 5.65 -3.01 3.69
C ARG A 161 4.72 -4.16 3.31
N ASP A 162 3.85 -3.97 2.32
CA ASP A 162 2.80 -4.90 1.90
C ASP A 162 2.11 -5.54 3.11
N VAL A 163 1.64 -4.70 4.04
CA VAL A 163 0.99 -5.17 5.26
C VAL A 163 -0.28 -5.94 4.89
N GLY A 164 -0.25 -7.25 5.15
CA GLY A 164 -1.30 -8.19 4.74
C GLY A 164 -0.99 -8.99 3.47
N GLY A 165 0.16 -8.75 2.83
CA GLY A 165 0.68 -9.52 1.70
C GLY A 165 -0.18 -9.46 0.45
N LYS A 166 -0.99 -8.40 0.28
CA LYS A 166 -2.03 -8.33 -0.77
C LYS A 166 -1.41 -8.08 -2.14
N ILE A 167 -0.39 -7.23 -2.23
CA ILE A 167 0.28 -6.92 -3.50
C ILE A 167 1.11 -8.15 -3.94
N ALA A 168 1.84 -8.77 -3.02
CA ALA A 168 2.60 -9.97 -3.30
C ALA A 168 1.70 -11.14 -3.72
N ALA A 169 0.56 -11.33 -3.05
CA ALA A 169 -0.39 -12.40 -3.37
C ALA A 169 -1.10 -12.21 -4.72
N ASP A 170 -1.40 -10.96 -5.09
CA ASP A 170 -2.00 -10.65 -6.41
C ASP A 170 -0.98 -10.84 -7.54
N GLY A 171 0.28 -10.47 -7.29
CA GLY A 171 1.38 -10.69 -8.22
C GLY A 171 1.48 -9.66 -9.35
N ARG A 172 0.48 -8.80 -9.57
CA ARG A 172 0.59 -7.65 -10.49
C ARG A 172 1.29 -6.46 -9.85
N TRP A 173 1.78 -5.54 -10.67
CA TRP A 173 2.39 -4.30 -10.18
C TRP A 173 1.34 -3.29 -9.69
N PRO A 174 1.61 -2.49 -8.65
CA PRO A 174 0.66 -1.50 -8.14
C PRO A 174 0.43 -0.36 -9.14
N LEU A 175 -0.86 0.01 -9.29
CA LEU A 175 -1.32 1.22 -9.96
C LEU A 175 -1.91 2.17 -8.91
N LEU A 176 -1.24 3.29 -8.67
CA LEU A 176 -1.73 4.34 -7.80
C LEU A 176 -2.65 5.28 -8.60
N ILE A 177 -3.92 5.31 -8.21
CA ILE A 177 -4.95 6.21 -8.73
C ILE A 177 -5.11 7.33 -7.70
N ASP A 178 -4.53 8.47 -7.99
CA ASP A 178 -4.55 9.64 -7.11
C ASP A 178 -4.89 10.87 -7.94
N SER A 179 -6.11 11.39 -7.79
CA SER A 179 -6.56 12.60 -8.50
C SER A 179 -5.82 13.88 -8.07
N THR A 180 -4.89 13.77 -7.13
CA THR A 180 -4.01 14.85 -6.66
C THR A 180 -2.54 14.51 -6.93
N PRO A 181 -1.61 15.48 -6.80
CA PRO A 181 -0.19 15.21 -6.96
C PRO A 181 0.48 14.61 -5.70
N GLN A 182 -0.27 14.21 -4.66
CA GLN A 182 0.32 13.82 -3.37
C GLN A 182 1.11 12.52 -3.46
N SER A 183 0.62 11.49 -4.17
CA SER A 183 1.32 10.22 -4.34
C SER A 183 2.61 10.39 -5.13
N SER A 184 2.59 11.20 -6.19
CA SER A 184 3.78 11.57 -6.96
C SER A 184 4.81 12.27 -6.05
N THR A 185 4.36 13.23 -5.24
CA THR A 185 5.21 13.94 -4.27
C THR A 185 5.79 13.00 -3.22
N PHE A 186 4.95 12.15 -2.60
CA PHE A 186 5.35 11.15 -1.62
C PHE A 186 6.46 10.24 -2.18
N LEU A 187 6.28 9.70 -3.39
CA LEU A 187 7.25 8.80 -4.01
C LEU A 187 8.56 9.48 -4.42
N ARG A 188 8.54 10.78 -4.76
CA ARG A 188 9.76 11.56 -5.02
C ARG A 188 10.61 11.79 -3.77
N TYR A 189 9.98 11.90 -2.59
CA TYR A 189 10.70 11.96 -1.31
C TYR A 189 11.11 10.59 -0.78
N ARG A 190 10.73 9.51 -1.46
CA ARG A 190 11.25 8.17 -1.22
C ARG A 190 12.40 7.86 -2.16
N ASP A 191 13.17 6.84 -1.79
CA ASP A 191 14.30 6.36 -2.55
C ASP A 191 13.84 5.57 -3.79
N THR A 192 13.30 6.28 -4.79
CA THR A 192 12.74 5.71 -6.02
C THR A 192 13.44 6.27 -7.26
N ASN A 193 13.46 5.47 -8.33
CA ASN A 193 13.85 5.94 -9.65
C ASN A 193 12.60 6.41 -10.39
N PHE A 194 12.45 7.72 -10.49
CA PHE A 194 11.22 8.36 -10.94
C PHE A 194 11.28 8.77 -12.42
N ILE A 195 10.32 8.30 -13.22
CA ILE A 195 10.17 8.61 -14.65
C ILE A 195 8.82 9.30 -14.85
N ASN A 196 8.84 10.54 -15.32
CA ASN A 196 7.61 11.24 -15.75
C ASN A 196 7.39 11.02 -17.25
N ALA A 197 6.27 10.38 -17.62
CA ALA A 197 5.94 10.03 -18.99
C ALA A 197 5.74 11.25 -19.93
N LEU A 198 5.35 12.39 -19.37
CA LEU A 198 5.19 13.65 -20.10
C LEU A 198 6.50 14.43 -20.26
N ASN A 199 7.57 14.04 -19.57
CA ASN A 199 8.87 14.68 -19.72
C ASN A 199 9.71 13.93 -20.76
N PRO A 200 9.98 14.49 -21.96
CA PRO A 200 10.69 13.79 -23.02
C PRO A 200 12.09 13.33 -22.61
N LYS A 201 12.78 14.09 -21.74
CA LYS A 201 14.11 13.72 -21.24
C LYS A 201 14.08 12.46 -20.37
N ASN A 202 12.99 12.23 -19.65
CA ASN A 202 12.83 11.03 -18.83
C ASN A 202 12.50 9.81 -19.69
N MET A 203 11.90 10.05 -20.85
CA MET A 203 11.49 9.03 -21.82
C MET A 203 12.56 8.74 -22.88
N GLU A 204 13.78 9.26 -22.71
CA GLU A 204 14.91 8.88 -23.54
C GLU A 204 15.32 7.42 -23.23
N PRO A 205 15.63 6.59 -24.24
CA PRO A 205 15.92 5.18 -24.05
C PRO A 205 17.03 4.91 -23.01
N GLU A 206 18.11 5.70 -23.01
CA GLU A 206 19.17 5.55 -22.01
C GLU A 206 18.73 5.86 -20.58
N VAL A 207 17.87 6.86 -20.41
CA VAL A 207 17.38 7.26 -19.10
C VAL A 207 16.47 6.17 -18.54
N ILE A 208 15.58 5.61 -19.36
CA ILE A 208 14.74 4.46 -18.98
C ILE A 208 15.61 3.25 -18.60
N ARG A 209 16.58 2.91 -19.45
CA ARG A 209 17.49 1.76 -19.24
C ARG A 209 18.24 1.86 -17.92
N LEU A 210 18.88 3.01 -17.66
CA LEU A 210 19.63 3.23 -16.43
C LEU A 210 18.74 3.34 -15.20
N ALA A 211 17.53 3.91 -15.33
CA ALA A 211 16.56 3.94 -14.25
C ALA A 211 16.14 2.52 -13.82
N LEU A 212 15.93 1.60 -14.78
CA LEU A 212 15.62 0.20 -14.47
C LEU A 212 16.83 -0.52 -13.86
N LEU A 213 18.01 -0.43 -14.48
CA LEU A 213 19.22 -1.10 -13.98
C LEU A 213 19.62 -0.62 -12.59
N GLY A 214 19.59 0.70 -12.37
CA GLY A 214 19.88 1.28 -11.06
C GLY A 214 18.88 0.82 -10.00
N ALA A 215 17.59 0.77 -10.33
CA ALA A 215 16.56 0.31 -9.41
C ALA A 215 16.73 -1.18 -9.07
N LEU A 216 16.98 -2.04 -10.06
CA LEU A 216 17.22 -3.47 -9.86
C LEU A 216 18.46 -3.74 -9.00
N ARG A 217 19.56 -3.01 -9.25
CA ARG A 217 20.82 -3.16 -8.51
C ARG A 217 20.66 -2.86 -7.02
N TYR A 218 19.89 -1.82 -6.69
CA TYR A 218 19.68 -1.38 -5.31
C TYR A 218 18.41 -1.94 -4.68
N GLY A 219 17.55 -2.61 -5.44
CA GLY A 219 16.24 -3.08 -4.97
C GLY A 219 15.27 -1.94 -4.67
N LYS A 220 15.37 -0.86 -5.44
CA LYS A 220 14.54 0.32 -5.32
C LYS A 220 13.32 0.22 -6.25
N PRO A 221 12.23 0.92 -5.94
CA PRO A 221 11.11 1.03 -6.87
C PRO A 221 11.46 1.92 -8.07
N THR A 222 11.00 1.52 -9.26
CA THR A 222 10.91 2.41 -10.42
C THR A 222 9.47 2.89 -10.54
N VAL A 223 9.28 4.20 -10.67
CA VAL A 223 7.97 4.84 -10.75
C VAL A 223 7.76 5.40 -12.15
N LEU A 224 6.66 5.03 -12.80
CA LEU A 224 6.18 5.64 -14.03
C LEU A 224 4.96 6.53 -13.72
N ASP A 225 5.16 7.84 -13.73
CA ASP A 225 4.10 8.82 -13.52
C ASP A 225 3.52 9.27 -14.86
N MET A 226 2.26 8.91 -15.09
CA MET A 226 1.52 9.29 -16.30
C MET A 226 0.76 10.61 -16.15
N MET A 227 0.77 11.20 -14.95
CA MET A 227 0.02 12.42 -14.62
C MET A 227 -1.48 12.25 -14.96
N ASP A 228 -2.13 13.26 -15.51
CA ASP A 228 -3.55 13.32 -15.86
C ASP A 228 -3.91 12.71 -17.23
N VAL A 229 -2.93 12.19 -17.96
CA VAL A 229 -3.10 11.63 -19.31
C VAL A 229 -2.76 10.14 -19.33
N ASP A 230 -3.52 9.32 -20.04
CA ASP A 230 -3.14 7.93 -20.32
C ASP A 230 -1.95 7.91 -21.29
N MET A 231 -0.76 7.81 -20.73
CA MET A 231 0.50 7.73 -21.48
C MET A 231 1.01 6.30 -21.60
N PHE A 232 0.23 5.28 -21.20
CA PHE A 232 0.75 3.92 -21.04
C PHE A 232 1.22 3.32 -22.38
N HIS A 233 0.46 3.52 -23.45
CA HIS A 233 0.87 3.08 -24.79
C HIS A 233 2.13 3.81 -25.29
N SER A 234 2.18 5.14 -25.14
CA SER A 234 3.35 5.93 -25.53
C SER A 234 4.60 5.56 -24.73
N ALA A 235 4.44 5.31 -23.43
CA ALA A 235 5.51 4.83 -22.57
C ALA A 235 5.97 3.42 -22.99
N THR A 236 5.05 2.52 -23.34
CA THR A 236 5.36 1.19 -23.86
C THR A 236 6.28 1.26 -25.08
N LEU A 237 5.95 2.12 -26.07
CA LEU A 237 6.78 2.30 -27.26
C LEU A 237 8.20 2.78 -26.90
N LYS A 238 8.33 3.69 -25.92
CA LYS A 238 9.63 4.20 -25.47
C LYS A 238 10.45 3.19 -24.68
N PHE A 239 9.82 2.35 -23.88
CA PHE A 239 10.50 1.21 -23.25
C PHE A 239 10.96 0.21 -24.31
N ASP A 240 10.15 -0.02 -25.34
CA ASP A 240 10.47 -0.95 -26.42
C ASP A 240 11.57 -0.44 -27.37
N GLU A 241 11.80 0.88 -27.43
CA GLU A 241 12.99 1.47 -28.08
C GLU A 241 14.30 1.07 -27.37
N VAL A 242 14.27 0.77 -26.06
CA VAL A 242 15.45 0.25 -25.33
C VAL A 242 15.71 -1.19 -25.73
N GLN A 243 14.67 -2.02 -25.66
CA GLN A 243 14.68 -3.42 -26.06
C GLN A 243 13.25 -3.83 -26.39
N LYS A 244 13.03 -4.43 -27.56
CA LYS A 244 11.70 -4.82 -28.01
C LYS A 244 11.00 -5.72 -26.97
N GLY A 245 9.77 -5.38 -26.58
CA GLY A 245 8.99 -6.10 -25.58
C GLY A 245 9.43 -5.86 -24.13
N LEU A 246 10.25 -4.85 -23.85
CA LEU A 246 10.74 -4.55 -22.51
C LEU A 246 9.59 -4.24 -21.54
N MET A 247 8.63 -3.41 -21.95
CA MET A 247 7.49 -3.08 -21.07
C MET A 247 6.67 -4.33 -20.74
N ALA A 248 6.38 -5.17 -21.74
CA ALA A 248 5.65 -6.42 -21.54
C ALA A 248 6.41 -7.39 -20.61
N SER A 249 7.73 -7.52 -20.79
CA SER A 249 8.59 -8.34 -19.93
C SER A 249 8.68 -7.78 -18.50
N LEU A 250 8.61 -6.46 -18.33
CA LEU A 250 8.59 -5.81 -17.02
C LEU A 250 7.25 -6.04 -16.33
N MET A 251 6.13 -5.80 -17.01
CA MET A 251 4.77 -5.95 -16.47
C MET A 251 4.47 -7.38 -16.04
N SER A 252 4.92 -8.38 -16.82
CA SER A 252 4.80 -9.81 -16.51
C SER A 252 5.82 -10.33 -15.49
N LYS A 253 6.75 -9.48 -15.04
CA LYS A 253 7.91 -9.84 -14.18
C LYS A 253 8.89 -10.83 -14.81
N GLU A 254 8.77 -11.15 -16.10
CA GLU A 254 9.72 -12.00 -16.83
C GLU A 254 11.13 -11.38 -16.88
N LEU A 255 11.22 -10.05 -16.85
CA LEU A 255 12.50 -9.33 -16.82
C LEU A 255 13.37 -9.72 -15.61
N LEU A 256 12.73 -10.12 -14.50
CA LEU A 256 13.39 -10.48 -13.25
C LEU A 256 13.86 -11.94 -13.23
N LYS A 257 13.30 -12.79 -14.09
CA LYS A 257 13.63 -14.22 -14.14
C LYS A 257 14.94 -14.43 -14.87
N ASP A 258 15.71 -15.42 -14.41
CA ASP A 258 16.99 -15.86 -15.01
C ASP A 258 18.00 -14.73 -15.28
N ASN A 259 17.87 -13.61 -14.57
CA ASN A 259 18.62 -12.38 -14.77
C ASN A 259 18.51 -11.79 -16.19
N LYS A 260 17.35 -11.92 -16.85
CA LYS A 260 17.08 -11.37 -18.19
C LYS A 260 17.37 -9.86 -18.27
N PHE A 261 17.18 -9.12 -17.17
CA PHE A 261 17.57 -7.70 -17.09
C PHE A 261 19.05 -7.42 -17.41
N LEU A 262 19.95 -8.40 -17.32
CA LEU A 262 21.36 -8.22 -17.70
C LEU A 262 21.54 -7.94 -19.20
N GLU A 263 20.56 -8.28 -20.03
CA GLU A 263 20.54 -7.92 -21.47
C GLU A 263 20.50 -6.40 -21.67
N LEU A 264 20.07 -5.64 -20.66
CA LEU A 264 20.05 -4.18 -20.67
C LEU A 264 21.43 -3.57 -20.35
N VAL A 265 22.37 -4.35 -19.81
CA VAL A 265 23.73 -3.88 -19.47
C VAL A 265 24.56 -3.81 -20.75
N ARG A 266 25.29 -2.70 -20.91
CA ARG A 266 26.14 -2.45 -22.08
C ARG A 266 27.62 -2.52 -21.71
N PRO A 267 28.51 -2.83 -22.68
CA PRO A 267 29.95 -2.94 -22.40
C PRO A 267 30.62 -1.68 -21.81
N GLY A 268 30.03 -0.50 -21.99
CA GLY A 268 30.57 0.77 -21.50
C GLY A 268 30.02 1.24 -20.16
N ASP A 269 29.12 0.50 -19.51
CA ASP A 269 28.43 0.97 -18.29
C ASP A 269 29.31 0.94 -17.02
N GLY A 270 30.47 0.29 -17.05
CA GLY A 270 31.39 0.19 -15.91
C GLY A 270 31.16 -1.03 -15.02
N ASP A 271 32.11 -1.26 -14.10
CA ASP A 271 32.12 -2.44 -13.21
C ASP A 271 30.93 -2.46 -12.24
N GLU A 272 30.32 -1.31 -11.98
CA GLU A 272 29.14 -1.17 -11.14
C GLU A 272 27.88 -1.88 -11.68
N TYR A 273 27.84 -2.20 -12.98
CA TYR A 273 26.77 -3.00 -13.62
C TYR A 273 27.26 -4.41 -13.98
N SER A 274 28.37 -4.86 -13.39
CA SER A 274 28.77 -6.26 -13.46
C SER A 274 27.72 -7.18 -12.84
N LYS A 275 27.64 -8.42 -13.32
CA LYS A 275 26.68 -9.43 -12.84
C LYS A 275 26.71 -9.62 -11.31
N THR A 276 27.88 -9.50 -10.69
CA THR A 276 28.06 -9.63 -9.23
C THR A 276 27.54 -8.44 -8.43
N SER A 277 27.31 -7.30 -9.08
CA SER A 277 26.75 -6.10 -8.44
C SER A 277 25.24 -6.19 -8.21
N PHE A 278 24.56 -7.15 -8.84
CA PHE A 278 23.13 -7.39 -8.68
C PHE A 278 22.90 -8.53 -7.66
N LEU A 279 22.43 -8.17 -6.47
CA LEU A 279 22.17 -9.13 -5.40
C LEU A 279 20.72 -9.64 -5.46
N GLY A 280 20.52 -10.96 -5.43
CA GLY A 280 19.18 -11.58 -5.48
C GLY A 280 18.18 -10.98 -4.48
N ALA A 281 18.58 -10.85 -3.22
CA ALA A 281 17.75 -10.26 -2.17
C ALA A 281 17.34 -8.79 -2.42
N ARG A 282 18.06 -8.05 -3.27
CA ARG A 282 17.68 -6.69 -3.71
C ARG A 282 16.74 -6.75 -4.90
N ILE A 283 16.99 -7.64 -5.86
CA ILE A 283 16.11 -7.85 -7.01
C ILE A 283 14.71 -8.26 -6.54
N GLU A 284 14.61 -9.12 -5.52
CA GLU A 284 13.32 -9.51 -4.91
C GLU A 284 12.54 -8.32 -4.32
N ARG A 285 13.23 -7.24 -3.94
CA ARG A 285 12.61 -6.00 -3.42
C ARG A 285 12.27 -4.99 -4.51
N PHE A 286 12.73 -5.21 -5.75
CA PHE A 286 12.40 -4.33 -6.86
C PHE A 286 10.89 -4.28 -7.09
N MET A 287 10.40 -3.08 -7.38
CA MET A 287 8.98 -2.84 -7.64
C MET A 287 8.82 -1.87 -8.79
N PHE A 288 7.91 -2.17 -9.70
CA PHE A 288 7.46 -1.19 -10.69
C PHE A 288 6.13 -0.60 -10.24
N ILE A 289 6.04 0.72 -10.15
CA ILE A 289 4.84 1.44 -9.70
C ILE A 289 4.38 2.35 -10.83
N ILE A 290 3.09 2.31 -11.16
CA ILE A 290 2.48 3.24 -12.12
C ILE A 290 1.60 4.21 -11.34
N ILE A 291 1.68 5.51 -11.66
CA ILE A 291 0.81 6.54 -11.09
C ILE A 291 -0.03 7.15 -12.20
N THR A 292 -1.30 7.39 -11.91
CA THR A 292 -2.21 8.16 -12.76
C THR A 292 -3.09 9.08 -11.90
N GLN A 293 -3.34 10.28 -12.42
CA GLN A 293 -4.29 11.25 -11.87
C GLN A 293 -5.68 11.10 -12.49
N GLN A 294 -5.82 10.20 -13.47
CA GLN A 294 -7.13 9.87 -14.03
C GLN A 294 -7.93 9.09 -13.00
N TRP A 295 -9.04 9.66 -12.54
CA TRP A 295 -9.92 9.01 -11.58
C TRP A 295 -10.47 7.66 -12.08
N ASN A 296 -10.67 7.55 -13.40
CA ASN A 296 -11.07 6.33 -14.08
C ASN A 296 -10.02 5.96 -15.14
N PRO A 297 -8.96 5.23 -14.75
CA PRO A 297 -7.97 4.74 -15.71
C PRO A 297 -8.60 3.73 -16.68
N PRO A 298 -7.98 3.52 -17.85
CA PRO A 298 -8.42 2.51 -18.80
C PRO A 298 -8.49 1.10 -18.20
N GLU A 299 -9.49 0.32 -18.61
CA GLU A 299 -9.72 -1.04 -18.06
C GLU A 299 -8.52 -1.98 -18.28
N HIS A 300 -7.88 -1.93 -19.45
CA HIS A 300 -6.71 -2.77 -19.74
C HIS A 300 -5.58 -2.56 -18.73
N LEU A 301 -5.40 -1.33 -18.24
CA LEU A 301 -4.38 -1.01 -17.24
C LEU A 301 -4.79 -1.53 -15.87
N MET A 302 -6.06 -1.37 -15.50
CA MET A 302 -6.64 -1.88 -14.25
C MET A 302 -6.59 -3.41 -14.16
N GLU A 303 -6.65 -4.12 -15.29
CA GLU A 303 -6.54 -5.58 -15.37
C GLU A 303 -5.08 -6.06 -15.27
N GLN A 304 -4.14 -5.30 -15.83
CA GLN A 304 -2.71 -5.65 -15.79
C GLN A 304 -2.00 -5.24 -14.50
N THR A 305 -2.64 -4.43 -13.66
CA THR A 305 -2.07 -3.88 -12.43
C THR A 305 -2.94 -4.20 -11.22
N TYR A 306 -2.40 -3.93 -10.03
CA TYR A 306 -3.12 -3.95 -8.77
C TYR A 306 -3.57 -2.52 -8.42
N PRO A 307 -4.85 -2.16 -8.67
CA PRO A 307 -5.33 -0.80 -8.48
C PRO A 307 -5.46 -0.40 -7.01
N ILE A 308 -4.82 0.70 -6.63
CA ILE A 308 -4.86 1.33 -5.32
C ILE A 308 -5.36 2.76 -5.49
N ARG A 309 -6.52 3.08 -4.92
CA ARG A 309 -7.13 4.41 -4.94
C ARG A 309 -6.70 5.18 -3.71
N VAL A 310 -5.93 6.25 -3.92
CA VAL A 310 -5.44 7.08 -2.82
C VAL A 310 -6.51 8.08 -2.42
N ILE A 311 -6.88 8.02 -1.15
CA ILE A 311 -7.85 8.90 -0.51
C ILE A 311 -7.09 9.90 0.34
N ILE A 312 -7.41 11.17 0.16
CA ILE A 312 -6.87 12.25 0.96
C ILE A 312 -8.00 12.73 1.87
N PRO A 313 -7.82 12.73 3.19
CA PRO A 313 -8.77 13.37 4.07
C PRO A 313 -8.84 14.84 3.67
N SER A 314 -10.03 15.31 3.26
CA SER A 314 -10.27 16.73 3.10
C SER A 314 -9.86 17.41 4.40
N ARG A 315 -9.00 18.44 4.34
CA ARG A 315 -8.88 19.34 5.49
C ARG A 315 -10.30 19.87 5.77
N PRO A 316 -10.83 19.82 7.01
CA PRO A 316 -11.93 20.71 7.33
C PRO A 316 -11.42 22.12 7.00
N ASP A 317 -12.14 22.81 6.12
CA ASP A 317 -11.78 24.13 5.63
C ASP A 317 -11.36 25.01 6.82
N VAL A 318 -10.13 25.52 6.77
CA VAL A 318 -9.64 26.57 7.67
C VAL A 318 -10.10 27.91 7.13
#